data_AF-A0A814H312-F1
#
_entry.id   AF-A0A814H312-F1
#
_cell.length_a   1.000
_cell.length_b   1.000
_cell.length_c   1.000
_cell.angle_alpha   90.00
_cell.angle_beta   90.00
_cell.angle_gamma   90.00
#
_symmetry.space_group_name_H-M   'P 1'
#
loop_
_entity.id
_entity.type
_entity.pdbx_description
1 polymer ?
#
loop_
_entity_poly.entity_id
_entity_poly.type
_entity_poly.pdbx_seq_one_letter_code
_entity_poly.pdbx_strand_id
1 'polypeptide(L)'
;MNIFLFILFINSINAQLNLYLDSVSVEQLYDLNGHQLYYINENQIRQAALEAALVISPDIHFLQLTWNQDRSDINTPKLHYEYNTSSSNEQVLLRPVLNIAEQGIVPRKTSAFSIFFPCVSSQRVNCSILFRFYNATTNHSSMIINLKLLKYCQDQTINSSVLKQFYSTNQINDYLLMKQSNYRDFASTTLATILAYSLVIAIVVFLLVFCTAMSLFCLYRMTTTKHKKSENLIDDNQDHPALPMTFDMTTFEDVSLYSCTQYDFMKTADELLSSATFADCTIDPNRVTLHEIIMEGKFGCLFHCSLNDTLTTMSTQNIYGKTMNSSATPVQLNDMLHDCCLFATLKHSNINNPLGIVYKNELSPYPLIIYPYSNKGILKRFIIQNRTSSRQQLLSTQELVYMAIHIAKGLYFLHKRKMLMKDIGTRNCL
;
A
#
# COMPACT_ATOMS: atom_id res chain seq x y z
N MET A 1 48.40 -28.99 -26.12
CA MET A 1 48.11 -27.71 -26.78
C MET A 1 46.60 -27.52 -26.79
N ASN A 2 46.04 -27.16 -25.62
CA ASN A 2 44.59 -27.08 -25.40
C ASN A 2 44.28 -25.68 -24.91
N ILE A 3 43.60 -24.87 -25.72
CA ILE A 3 42.82 -23.73 -25.23
C ILE A 3 41.51 -23.71 -26.03
N PHE A 4 40.47 -24.25 -25.37
CA PHE A 4 39.07 -24.10 -25.79
C PHE A 4 38.70 -22.62 -25.71
N LEU A 5 38.30 -22.04 -26.83
CA LEU A 5 37.85 -20.66 -26.95
C LEU A 5 36.36 -20.62 -26.56
N PHE A 6 36.10 -20.45 -25.26
CA PHE A 6 34.75 -20.19 -24.76
C PHE A 6 34.42 -18.73 -25.03
N ILE A 7 33.64 -18.46 -26.09
CA ILE A 7 33.07 -17.15 -26.36
C ILE A 7 32.02 -16.90 -25.26
N LEU A 8 32.43 -16.19 -24.21
CA LEU A 8 31.52 -15.55 -23.26
C LEU A 8 30.73 -14.50 -24.03
N PHE A 9 29.48 -14.81 -24.39
CA PHE A 9 28.46 -13.80 -24.62
C PHE A 9 28.29 -13.03 -23.31
N ILE A 10 29.03 -11.92 -23.17
CA ILE A 10 28.70 -10.88 -22.21
C ILE A 10 27.40 -10.27 -22.75
N ASN A 11 26.26 -10.80 -22.31
CA ASN A 11 25.02 -10.05 -22.41
C ASN A 11 25.25 -8.76 -21.62
N SER A 12 25.30 -7.62 -22.31
CA SER A 12 25.25 -6.32 -21.67
C SER A 12 23.92 -6.23 -20.92
N ILE A 13 23.99 -6.46 -19.61
CA ILE A 13 22.89 -6.38 -18.66
C ILE A 13 22.50 -4.90 -18.54
N ASN A 14 21.71 -4.42 -19.50
CA ASN A 14 21.22 -3.05 -19.52
C ASN A 14 19.98 -2.94 -18.62
N ALA A 15 19.86 -1.82 -17.92
CA ALA A 15 18.63 -1.47 -17.22
C ALA A 15 17.48 -1.31 -18.23
N GLN A 16 16.32 -1.89 -17.95
CA GLN A 16 15.14 -1.82 -18.83
C GLN A 16 14.10 -0.87 -18.26
N LEU A 17 13.74 0.17 -19.00
CA LEU A 17 12.68 1.11 -18.66
C LEU A 17 11.35 0.61 -19.23
N ASN A 18 10.32 0.63 -18.40
CA ASN A 18 8.93 0.54 -18.84
C ASN A 18 8.17 1.80 -18.41
N LEU A 19 7.26 2.23 -19.28
CA LEU A 19 6.30 3.30 -19.02
C LEU A 19 4.99 2.94 -19.73
N TYR A 20 3.92 2.80 -18.97
CA TYR A 20 2.64 2.29 -19.49
C TYR A 20 1.44 2.77 -18.65
N LEU A 21 0.25 2.69 -19.25
CA LEU A 21 -1.02 2.77 -18.54
C LEU A 21 -1.39 1.38 -18.03
N ASP A 22 -1.71 1.30 -16.74
CA ASP A 22 -2.20 0.06 -16.13
C ASP A 22 -3.61 -0.29 -16.60
N SER A 23 -4.07 -1.49 -16.27
CA SER A 23 -5.39 -1.96 -16.71
C SER A 23 -6.54 -1.11 -16.21
N VAL A 24 -6.39 -0.47 -15.05
CA VAL A 24 -7.41 0.40 -14.47
C VAL A 24 -7.51 1.71 -15.27
N SER A 25 -6.36 2.30 -15.61
CA SER A 25 -6.29 3.54 -16.37
C SER A 25 -6.74 3.35 -17.82
N VAL A 26 -6.48 2.18 -18.41
CA VAL A 26 -6.97 1.81 -19.75
C VAL A 26 -8.48 1.56 -19.73
N GLU A 27 -9.01 0.86 -18.73
CA GLU A 27 -10.45 0.69 -18.53
C GLU A 27 -11.15 2.05 -18.35
N GLN A 28 -10.58 2.97 -17.58
CA GLN A 28 -11.11 4.32 -17.40
C GLN A 28 -11.15 5.15 -18.70
N LEU A 29 -10.17 4.97 -19.59
CA LEU A 29 -10.05 5.78 -20.80
C LEU A 29 -10.77 5.18 -22.01
N TYR A 30 -10.82 3.86 -22.11
CA TYR A 30 -11.26 3.15 -23.31
C TYR A 30 -12.33 2.08 -23.05
N ASP A 31 -12.72 1.85 -21.78
CA ASP A 31 -13.65 0.79 -21.37
C ASP A 31 -13.15 -0.61 -21.79
N LEU A 32 -11.82 -0.78 -21.84
CA LEU A 32 -11.14 -2.01 -22.22
C LEU A 32 -10.55 -2.71 -21.01
N ASN A 33 -11.22 -3.75 -20.53
CA ASN A 33 -10.81 -4.49 -19.34
C ASN A 33 -9.57 -5.34 -19.59
N GLY A 34 -8.63 -5.30 -18.63
CA GLY A 34 -7.46 -6.19 -18.60
C GLY A 34 -6.34 -5.88 -19.59
N HIS A 35 -6.40 -4.75 -20.30
CA HIS A 35 -5.38 -4.35 -21.26
C HIS A 35 -4.42 -3.34 -20.65
N GLN A 36 -3.13 -3.41 -21.01
CA GLN A 36 -2.13 -2.42 -20.64
C GLN A 36 -1.62 -1.71 -21.90
N LEU A 37 -1.47 -0.40 -21.84
CA LEU A 37 -0.98 0.39 -22.97
C LEU A 37 0.44 0.86 -22.70
N TYR A 38 1.42 0.24 -23.38
CA TYR A 38 2.83 0.58 -23.23
C TYR A 38 3.25 1.72 -24.15
N TYR A 39 3.84 2.76 -23.59
CA TYR A 39 4.58 3.80 -24.32
C TYR A 39 6.05 3.43 -24.48
N ILE A 40 6.63 2.87 -23.42
CA ILE A 40 7.96 2.28 -23.42
C ILE A 40 7.84 0.87 -22.84
N ASN A 41 8.34 -0.12 -23.57
CA ASN A 41 8.41 -1.51 -23.11
C ASN A 41 9.84 -2.00 -23.32
N GLU A 42 10.54 -2.33 -22.24
CA GLU A 42 11.93 -2.81 -22.25
C GLU A 42 12.88 -1.90 -23.05
N ASN A 43 12.85 -0.59 -22.78
CA ASN A 43 13.57 0.46 -23.53
C ASN A 43 13.13 0.67 -24.99
N GLN A 44 12.12 -0.04 -25.48
CA GLN A 44 11.58 0.17 -26.84
C GLN A 44 10.42 1.16 -26.80
N ILE A 45 10.53 2.24 -27.57
CA ILE A 45 9.47 3.23 -27.72
C ILE A 45 8.39 2.68 -28.66
N ARG A 46 7.14 2.67 -28.21
CA ARG A 46 5.98 2.33 -29.03
C ARG A 46 5.49 3.56 -29.78
N GLN A 47 6.10 3.85 -30.94
CA GLN A 47 5.86 5.05 -31.74
C GLN A 47 4.36 5.29 -32.03
N ALA A 48 3.61 4.25 -32.41
CA ALA A 48 2.18 4.35 -32.69
C ALA A 48 1.36 4.83 -31.47
N ALA A 49 1.77 4.47 -30.26
CA ALA A 49 1.13 4.92 -29.02
C ALA A 49 1.45 6.39 -28.69
N LEU A 50 2.55 6.95 -29.20
CA LEU A 50 2.92 8.36 -29.04
C LEU A 50 2.38 9.26 -30.17
N GLU A 51 2.12 8.69 -31.34
CA GLU A 51 1.53 9.41 -32.48
C GLU A 51 0.04 9.69 -32.25
N ALA A 52 -0.68 8.73 -31.67
CA ALA A 52 -2.05 8.91 -31.24
C ALA A 52 -2.12 9.77 -29.97
N ALA A 53 -2.86 10.87 -30.01
CA ALA A 53 -3.13 11.65 -28.81
C ALA A 53 -4.08 10.86 -27.89
N LEU A 54 -3.70 10.72 -26.62
CA LEU A 54 -4.56 10.10 -25.61
C LEU A 54 -5.75 11.01 -25.34
N VAL A 55 -6.96 10.51 -25.57
CA VAL A 55 -8.20 11.28 -25.37
C VAL A 55 -8.67 11.13 -23.92
N ILE A 56 -8.85 12.25 -23.22
CA ILE A 56 -9.21 12.28 -21.81
C ILE A 56 -10.59 12.93 -21.65
N SER A 57 -11.55 12.14 -21.15
CA SER A 57 -12.93 12.53 -20.85
C SER A 57 -13.01 13.70 -19.85
N PRO A 58 -14.05 14.55 -19.86
CA PRO A 58 -14.24 15.63 -18.87
C PRO A 58 -14.10 15.19 -17.42
N ASP A 59 -14.66 14.02 -17.08
CA ASP A 59 -14.74 13.52 -15.70
C ASP A 59 -13.38 13.05 -15.13
N ILE A 60 -12.37 12.89 -15.98
CA ILE A 60 -11.05 12.37 -15.59
C ILE A 60 -10.12 13.54 -15.26
N HIS A 61 -10.04 13.93 -13.98
CA HIS A 61 -9.13 14.99 -13.53
C HIS A 61 -7.70 14.50 -13.26
N PHE A 62 -7.55 13.21 -12.96
CA PHE A 62 -6.27 12.57 -12.67
C PHE A 62 -6.08 11.36 -13.59
N LEU A 63 -4.92 11.26 -14.20
CA LEU A 63 -4.51 10.09 -14.99
C LEU A 63 -3.27 9.46 -14.36
N GLN A 64 -3.30 8.16 -14.12
CA GLN A 64 -2.18 7.44 -13.54
C GLN A 64 -1.32 6.78 -14.62
N LEU A 65 0.00 6.99 -14.57
CA LEU A 65 0.98 6.23 -15.34
C LEU A 65 1.83 5.38 -14.41
N THR A 66 2.19 4.20 -14.88
CA THR A 66 3.07 3.28 -14.18
C THR A 66 4.41 3.22 -14.90
N TRP A 67 5.48 3.25 -14.12
CA TRP A 67 6.85 3.12 -14.63
C TRP A 67 7.71 2.28 -13.70
N ASN A 68 8.74 1.68 -14.29
CA ASN A 68 9.81 1.05 -13.53
C ASN A 68 11.07 0.93 -14.36
N GLN A 69 12.18 0.90 -13.65
CA GLN A 69 13.45 0.40 -14.14
C GLN A 69 13.60 -1.06 -13.68
N ASP A 70 13.30 -2.00 -14.57
CA ASP A 70 13.46 -3.42 -14.28
C ASP A 70 14.95 -3.76 -14.11
N ARG A 71 15.21 -4.61 -13.11
CA ARG A 71 16.54 -4.80 -12.53
C ARG A 71 17.20 -6.00 -13.15
N SER A 72 18.29 -5.73 -13.86
CA SER A 72 19.14 -6.77 -14.40
C SER A 72 20.41 -7.02 -13.54
N ASP A 73 20.77 -6.17 -12.55
CA ASP A 73 21.73 -6.49 -11.46
C ASP A 73 21.85 -5.38 -10.37
N ILE A 74 22.69 -5.55 -9.33
CA ILE A 74 22.96 -4.49 -8.31
C ILE A 74 23.76 -3.30 -8.89
N ASN A 75 24.56 -3.58 -9.93
CA ASN A 75 25.46 -2.64 -10.60
C ASN A 75 24.81 -1.89 -11.78
N THR A 76 23.52 -2.08 -12.03
CA THR A 76 22.83 -1.35 -13.10
C THR A 76 22.80 0.16 -12.79
N PRO A 77 23.25 1.00 -13.74
CA PRO A 77 23.24 2.44 -13.54
C PRO A 77 21.80 2.94 -13.33
N LYS A 78 21.64 3.90 -12.41
CA LYS A 78 20.33 4.49 -12.13
C LYS A 78 19.90 5.34 -13.31
N LEU A 79 18.67 5.15 -13.78
CA LEU A 79 18.10 5.96 -14.83
C LEU A 79 17.49 7.22 -14.22
N HIS A 80 17.94 8.38 -14.69
CA HIS A 80 17.38 9.67 -14.32
C HIS A 80 16.29 10.07 -15.29
N TYR A 81 15.33 10.85 -14.81
CA TYR A 81 14.29 11.44 -15.64
C TYR A 81 14.23 12.95 -15.41
N GLU A 82 13.77 13.65 -16.43
CA GLU A 82 13.36 15.06 -16.42
C GLU A 82 12.08 15.16 -17.25
N TYR A 83 11.12 15.98 -16.85
CA TYR A 83 9.92 16.20 -17.64
C TYR A 83 9.51 17.66 -17.71
N ASN A 84 8.97 18.05 -18.87
CA ASN A 84 8.35 19.36 -19.07
C ASN A 84 6.93 19.20 -19.58
N THR A 85 6.00 20.00 -19.04
CA THR A 85 4.60 19.98 -19.41
C THR A 85 4.23 21.24 -20.20
N SER A 86 3.41 21.10 -21.24
CA SER A 86 2.89 22.23 -22.02
C SER A 86 1.40 22.08 -22.29
N SER A 87 0.69 23.20 -22.42
CA SER A 87 -0.71 23.27 -22.83
C SER A 87 -0.83 24.20 -24.03
N SER A 88 -1.62 23.83 -25.03
CA SER A 88 -1.81 24.66 -26.24
C SER A 88 -2.62 25.92 -25.95
N ASN A 89 -3.45 25.91 -24.89
CA ASN A 89 -4.23 27.06 -24.45
C ASN A 89 -4.35 27.08 -22.91
N GLU A 90 -3.47 27.86 -22.27
CA GLU A 90 -3.44 28.02 -20.81
C GLU A 90 -4.67 28.76 -20.24
N GLN A 91 -5.48 29.43 -21.07
CA GLN A 91 -6.74 30.06 -20.64
C GLN A 91 -7.88 29.04 -20.46
N VAL A 92 -7.70 27.82 -20.98
CA VAL A 92 -8.69 26.75 -20.91
C VAL A 92 -8.19 25.59 -20.04
N LEU A 93 -6.92 25.22 -20.15
CA LEU A 93 -6.28 24.17 -19.36
C LEU A 93 -4.91 24.68 -18.96
N LEU A 94 -4.68 24.90 -17.65
CA LEU A 94 -3.33 25.20 -17.17
C LEU A 94 -2.42 24.01 -17.44
N ARG A 95 -1.10 24.21 -17.35
CA ARG A 95 -0.14 23.13 -17.59
C ARG A 95 -0.46 21.92 -16.70
N PRO A 96 -0.52 20.69 -17.26
CA PRO A 96 -0.72 19.49 -16.46
C PRO A 96 0.36 19.40 -15.37
N VAL A 97 0.00 18.90 -14.20
CA VAL A 97 0.95 18.84 -13.09
C VAL A 97 1.07 17.41 -12.59
N LEU A 98 2.30 16.94 -12.41
CA LEU A 98 2.59 15.57 -11.99
C LEU A 98 2.90 15.55 -10.49
N ASN A 99 2.51 14.48 -9.79
CA ASN A 99 2.80 14.30 -8.37
C ASN A 99 4.22 13.74 -8.10
N ILE A 100 5.17 14.10 -8.95
CA ILE A 100 6.60 13.74 -8.86
C ILE A 100 7.43 14.99 -9.14
N ALA A 101 8.68 15.03 -8.67
CA ALA A 101 9.57 16.15 -8.95
C ALA A 101 9.90 16.23 -10.45
N GLU A 102 10.06 17.44 -11.00
CA GLU A 102 10.38 17.72 -12.42
C GLU A 102 11.60 16.95 -12.92
N GLN A 103 12.54 16.65 -12.02
CA GLN A 103 13.69 15.78 -12.25
C GLN A 103 13.87 14.81 -11.10
N GLY A 104 14.37 13.60 -11.39
CA GLY A 104 14.57 12.59 -10.37
C GLY A 104 15.16 11.30 -10.91
N ILE A 105 14.96 10.21 -10.17
CA ILE A 105 15.45 8.86 -10.51
C ILE A 105 14.23 7.96 -10.74
N VAL A 106 14.26 7.19 -11.82
CA VAL A 106 13.23 6.19 -12.11
C VAL A 106 13.28 5.07 -11.06
N PRO A 107 12.15 4.71 -10.43
CA PRO A 107 12.14 3.70 -9.38
C PRO A 107 12.44 2.31 -9.94
N ARG A 108 13.20 1.52 -9.16
CA ARG A 108 13.53 0.11 -9.52
C ARG A 108 12.36 -0.86 -9.32
N LYS A 109 11.38 -0.46 -8.51
CA LYS A 109 10.13 -1.20 -8.34
C LYS A 109 9.07 -0.52 -9.18
N THR A 110 8.07 -1.29 -9.58
CA THR A 110 6.84 -0.76 -10.17
C THR A 110 6.22 0.27 -9.24
N SER A 111 6.18 1.50 -9.73
CA SER A 111 5.57 2.64 -9.04
C SER A 111 4.66 3.37 -10.03
N ALA A 112 3.68 4.07 -9.49
CA ALA A 112 2.78 4.89 -10.29
C ALA A 112 2.89 6.36 -9.88
N PHE A 113 2.65 7.25 -10.83
CA PHE A 113 2.51 8.69 -10.62
C PHE A 113 1.26 9.19 -11.34
N SER A 114 0.69 10.28 -10.84
CA SER A 114 -0.57 10.84 -11.31
C SER A 114 -0.32 12.18 -12.01
N ILE A 115 -0.97 12.39 -13.14
CA ILE A 115 -1.04 13.65 -13.87
C ILE A 115 -2.38 14.30 -13.55
N PHE A 116 -2.36 15.53 -13.05
CA PHE A 116 -3.53 16.35 -12.81
C PHE A 116 -3.78 17.32 -13.98
N PHE A 117 -5.04 17.45 -14.40
CA PHE A 117 -5.49 18.32 -15.48
C PHE A 117 -6.34 19.49 -14.95
N PRO A 118 -5.73 20.64 -14.64
CA PRO A 118 -6.42 21.84 -14.15
C PRO A 118 -7.19 22.59 -15.27
N CYS A 119 -8.46 22.21 -15.48
CA CYS A 119 -9.37 22.82 -16.47
C CYS A 119 -10.00 24.13 -15.98
N VAL A 120 -9.66 25.28 -16.60
CA VAL A 120 -10.16 26.62 -16.25
C VAL A 120 -11.50 26.94 -16.91
N SER A 121 -11.70 26.49 -18.15
CA SER A 121 -12.92 26.75 -18.91
C SER A 121 -13.34 25.57 -19.78
N SER A 122 -14.58 25.62 -20.27
CA SER A 122 -15.21 24.50 -20.98
C SER A 122 -14.85 24.43 -22.46
N GLN A 123 -13.66 23.90 -22.78
CA GLN A 123 -13.25 23.63 -24.15
C GLN A 123 -12.26 22.46 -24.23
N ARG A 124 -12.16 21.82 -25.41
CA ARG A 124 -11.15 20.79 -25.67
C ARG A 124 -9.77 21.43 -25.92
N VAL A 125 -8.72 20.89 -25.31
CA VAL A 125 -7.36 21.44 -25.39
C VAL A 125 -6.33 20.33 -25.56
N ASN A 126 -5.33 20.58 -26.39
CA ASN A 126 -4.16 19.71 -26.50
C ASN A 126 -3.15 20.09 -25.43
N CYS A 127 -2.62 19.10 -24.72
CA CYS A 127 -1.46 19.27 -23.86
C CYS A 127 -0.44 18.18 -24.13
N SER A 128 0.79 18.42 -23.70
CA SER A 128 1.85 17.44 -23.89
C SER A 128 2.80 17.37 -22.71
N ILE A 129 3.37 16.19 -22.50
CA ILE A 129 4.38 15.94 -21.48
C ILE A 129 5.60 15.36 -22.18
N LEU A 130 6.69 16.13 -22.17
CA LEU A 130 7.96 15.73 -22.74
C LEU A 130 8.82 15.11 -21.63
N PHE A 131 9.02 13.80 -21.68
CA PHE A 131 9.95 13.12 -20.77
C PHE A 131 11.30 12.93 -21.44
N ARG A 132 12.36 13.15 -20.67
CA ARG A 132 13.75 12.83 -21.02
C ARG A 132 14.31 11.87 -19.97
N PHE A 133 14.68 10.68 -20.40
CA PHE A 133 15.35 9.68 -19.57
C PHE A 133 16.82 9.59 -19.96
N TYR A 134 17.72 9.64 -18.99
CA TYR A 134 19.16 9.61 -19.25
C TYR A 134 19.90 8.92 -18.12
N ASN A 135 21.09 8.42 -18.42
CA ASN A 135 21.98 7.90 -17.38
C ASN A 135 22.99 8.99 -17.01
N ALA A 136 23.04 9.37 -15.73
CA ALA A 136 23.94 10.41 -15.24
C ALA A 136 25.43 10.04 -15.37
N THR A 137 25.77 8.76 -15.51
CA THR A 137 27.18 8.33 -15.66
C THR A 137 27.65 8.27 -17.11
N THR A 138 26.72 8.25 -18.08
CA THR A 138 27.05 8.13 -19.51
C THR A 138 26.39 9.25 -20.28
N ASN A 139 27.16 10.27 -20.66
CA ASN A 139 26.71 11.49 -21.36
C ASN A 139 26.17 11.28 -22.79
N HIS A 140 25.99 10.04 -23.26
CA HIS A 140 25.90 9.77 -24.70
C HIS A 140 24.54 9.31 -25.23
N SER A 141 23.54 9.04 -24.40
CA SER A 141 22.18 8.79 -24.91
C SER A 141 21.09 9.10 -23.89
N SER A 142 20.25 10.08 -24.23
CA SER A 142 18.99 10.34 -23.52
C SER A 142 17.81 9.92 -24.39
N MET A 143 16.94 9.07 -23.86
CA MET A 143 15.67 8.70 -24.48
C MET A 143 14.67 9.83 -24.25
N ILE A 144 14.00 10.29 -25.31
CA ILE A 144 12.99 11.35 -25.22
C ILE A 144 11.67 10.82 -25.76
N ILE A 145 10.59 11.02 -25.01
CA ILE A 145 9.23 10.74 -25.47
C ILE A 145 8.36 11.98 -25.27
N ASN A 146 7.41 12.18 -26.18
CA ASN A 146 6.43 13.25 -26.08
C ASN A 146 5.03 12.63 -26.00
N LEU A 147 4.47 12.60 -24.80
CA LEU A 147 3.11 12.16 -24.54
C LEU A 147 2.15 13.27 -24.98
N LYS A 148 1.42 13.03 -26.08
CA LYS A 148 0.38 13.94 -26.58
C LYS A 148 -0.96 13.56 -25.95
N LEU A 149 -1.64 14.55 -25.37
CA LEU A 149 -2.88 14.37 -24.65
C LEU A 149 -3.92 15.36 -25.20
N LEU A 150 -5.16 14.91 -25.37
CA LEU A 150 -6.31 15.74 -25.72
C LEU A 150 -7.31 15.69 -24.57
N LYS A 151 -7.41 16.78 -23.79
CA LYS A 151 -8.31 16.88 -22.64
C LYS A 151 -9.56 17.65 -23.03
N TYR A 152 -10.72 17.08 -22.72
CA TYR A 152 -11.99 17.77 -22.77
C TYR A 152 -12.23 18.40 -21.40
N CYS A 153 -12.36 19.72 -21.33
CA CYS A 153 -12.73 20.42 -20.10
C CYS A 153 -14.21 20.79 -20.13
N GLN A 154 -14.88 20.68 -18.99
CA GLN A 154 -16.25 21.13 -18.78
C GLN A 154 -16.27 22.24 -17.72
N ASP A 155 -17.28 23.11 -17.78
CA ASP A 155 -17.42 24.27 -16.91
C ASP A 155 -17.65 23.84 -15.45
N GLN A 156 -16.55 23.65 -14.74
CA GLN A 156 -16.50 23.52 -13.30
C GLN A 156 -15.47 24.53 -12.83
N THR A 157 -15.93 25.53 -12.09
CA THR A 157 -15.08 26.48 -11.39
C THR A 157 -14.04 25.68 -10.61
N ILE A 158 -12.77 25.73 -11.04
CA ILE A 158 -11.68 25.14 -10.25
C ILE A 158 -11.71 25.87 -8.90
N ASN A 159 -12.22 25.19 -7.88
CA ASN A 159 -12.18 25.71 -6.53
C ASN A 159 -10.73 25.91 -6.13
N SER A 160 -10.41 27.10 -5.63
CA SER A 160 -9.04 27.50 -5.25
C SER A 160 -8.36 26.54 -4.25
N SER A 161 -9.11 25.65 -3.61
CA SER A 161 -8.63 24.58 -2.72
C SER A 161 -7.89 23.46 -3.47
N VAL A 162 -8.34 23.04 -4.66
CA VAL A 162 -7.68 21.96 -5.46
C VAL A 162 -6.30 22.42 -5.96
N LEU A 163 -6.20 23.67 -6.41
CA LEU A 163 -4.93 24.30 -6.76
C LEU A 163 -4.02 24.43 -5.53
N LYS A 164 -4.55 24.86 -4.37
CA LYS A 164 -3.78 24.99 -3.14
C LYS A 164 -3.28 23.64 -2.60
N GLN A 165 -4.09 22.59 -2.69
CA GLN A 165 -3.72 21.23 -2.26
C GLN A 165 -2.61 20.64 -3.14
N PHE A 166 -2.67 20.87 -4.45
CA PHE A 166 -1.62 20.45 -5.37
C PHE A 166 -0.30 21.24 -5.16
N TYR A 167 -0.35 22.58 -5.07
CA TYR A 167 0.84 23.41 -4.82
C TYR A 167 1.45 23.20 -3.42
N SER A 168 0.64 22.89 -2.40
CA SER A 168 1.14 22.56 -1.06
C SER A 168 1.95 21.27 -1.02
N THR A 169 1.74 20.35 -1.97
CA THR A 169 2.54 19.13 -2.12
C THR A 169 3.92 19.43 -2.72
N ASN A 170 4.04 20.48 -3.56
CA ASN A 170 5.33 20.92 -4.12
C ASN A 170 6.19 21.75 -3.14
N GLN A 171 5.60 22.32 -2.07
CA GLN A 171 6.35 23.05 -1.04
C GLN A 171 6.94 22.16 0.08
N ILE A 172 6.78 20.84 0.02
CA ILE A 172 7.42 19.90 0.96
C ILE A 172 8.95 19.84 0.75
N ASN A 173 9.49 20.44 -0.32
CA ASN A 173 10.94 20.53 -0.53
C ASN A 173 11.69 21.45 0.45
N ASP A 174 11.01 22.36 1.17
CA ASP A 174 11.68 23.21 2.17
C ASP A 174 11.65 22.64 3.60
N TYR A 175 10.86 21.59 3.86
CA TYR A 175 10.82 20.94 5.18
C TYR A 175 11.87 19.83 5.36
N LEU A 176 12.53 19.41 4.28
CA LEU A 176 13.59 18.39 4.30
C LEU A 176 15.01 18.97 4.55
N LEU A 177 15.17 20.29 4.59
CA LEU A 177 16.45 20.95 4.89
C LEU A 177 16.77 21.10 6.39
N MET A 178 15.89 20.64 7.29
CA MET A 178 16.16 20.71 8.74
C MET A 178 16.64 19.40 9.38
N LYS A 179 16.88 18.34 8.59
CA LYS A 179 17.40 17.05 9.10
C LYS A 179 18.81 16.70 8.62
N GLN A 180 19.57 17.69 8.16
CA GLN A 180 20.96 17.55 7.70
C GLN A 180 22.00 17.90 8.78
N SER A 181 21.77 17.51 10.04
CA SER A 181 22.78 17.63 11.12
C SER A 181 23.22 16.31 11.74
N ASN A 182 22.59 15.16 11.42
CA ASN A 182 22.92 13.87 12.04
C ASN A 182 23.53 12.81 11.10
N TYR A 183 24.12 13.20 9.96
CA TYR A 183 24.79 12.26 9.04
C TYR A 183 26.31 12.50 8.94
N ARG A 184 26.98 12.70 10.08
CA ARG A 184 28.47 12.68 10.13
C ARG A 184 29.06 11.49 10.89
N ASP A 185 28.25 10.63 11.52
CA ASP A 185 28.77 9.54 12.36
C ASP A 185 28.66 8.12 11.76
N PHE A 186 28.20 7.94 10.51
CA PHE A 186 28.04 6.60 9.91
C PHE A 186 29.16 6.16 8.95
N ALA A 187 30.21 6.97 8.77
CA ALA A 187 31.33 6.63 7.87
C ALA A 187 32.39 5.70 8.52
N SER A 188 32.35 5.48 9.83
CA SER A 188 33.30 4.63 10.55
C SER A 188 32.81 3.18 10.76
N THR A 189 31.52 2.91 10.57
CA THR A 189 30.86 1.62 10.87
C THR A 189 30.90 0.58 9.73
N THR A 190 31.27 0.97 8.51
CA THR A 190 31.23 0.05 7.34
C THR A 190 32.50 -0.77 7.16
N LEU A 191 33.67 -0.26 7.57
CA LEU A 191 34.93 -0.99 7.44
C LEU A 191 35.08 -2.07 8.52
N ALA A 192 34.69 -1.75 9.77
CA ALA A 192 34.74 -2.67 10.89
C ALA A 192 33.78 -3.86 10.72
N THR A 193 32.62 -3.62 10.10
CA THR A 193 31.66 -4.69 9.79
C THR A 193 32.18 -5.63 8.70
N ILE A 194 32.82 -5.12 7.65
CA ILE A 194 33.42 -5.94 6.60
C ILE A 194 34.57 -6.80 7.14
N LEU A 195 35.43 -6.24 8.00
CA LEU A 195 36.52 -6.98 8.65
C LEU A 195 36.01 -8.04 9.64
N ALA A 196 34.89 -7.78 10.32
CA ALA A 196 34.26 -8.76 11.20
C ALA A 196 33.69 -9.95 10.39
N TYR A 197 33.02 -9.69 9.26
CA TYR A 197 32.49 -10.77 8.42
C TYR A 197 33.59 -11.61 7.77
N SER A 198 34.71 -11.02 7.35
CA SER A 198 35.83 -11.79 6.78
C SER A 198 36.51 -12.69 7.83
N LEU A 199 36.62 -12.23 9.07
CA LEU A 199 37.14 -13.03 10.19
C LEU A 199 36.22 -14.23 10.50
N VAL A 200 34.91 -14.01 10.53
CA VAL A 200 33.92 -15.08 10.78
C VAL A 200 33.99 -16.14 9.69
N ILE A 201 34.07 -15.73 8.42
CA ILE A 201 34.20 -16.67 7.29
C ILE A 201 35.51 -17.46 7.39
N ALA A 202 36.63 -16.82 7.74
CA ALA A 202 37.91 -17.50 7.91
C ALA A 202 37.86 -18.54 9.05
N ILE A 203 37.19 -18.24 10.17
CA ILE A 203 37.00 -19.18 11.28
C ILE A 203 36.14 -20.37 10.84
N VAL A 204 35.05 -20.14 10.10
CA VAL A 204 34.20 -21.22 9.60
C VAL A 204 34.96 -22.13 8.64
N VAL A 205 35.75 -21.57 7.72
CA VAL A 205 36.60 -22.36 6.81
C VAL A 205 37.65 -23.15 7.59
N PHE A 206 38.28 -22.56 8.59
CA PHE A 206 39.23 -23.25 9.45
C PHE A 206 38.58 -24.42 10.21
N LEU A 207 37.38 -24.24 10.76
CA LEU A 207 36.64 -25.30 11.44
C LEU A 207 36.26 -26.43 10.48
N LEU A 208 35.86 -26.13 9.23
CA LEU A 208 35.57 -27.16 8.23
C LEU A 208 36.82 -27.96 7.83
N VAL A 209 37.96 -27.29 7.66
CA VAL A 209 39.25 -27.97 7.38
C VAL A 209 39.69 -28.81 8.58
N PHE A 210 39.53 -28.29 9.80
CA PHE A 210 39.85 -29.03 11.01
C PHE A 210 38.94 -30.25 11.18
N CYS A 211 37.64 -30.12 10.93
CA CYS A 211 36.69 -31.24 10.97
C CYS A 211 36.99 -32.30 9.92
N THR A 212 37.37 -31.91 8.70
CA THR A 212 37.77 -32.88 7.67
C THR A 212 39.09 -33.57 8.01
N ALA A 213 40.09 -32.84 8.53
CA ALA A 213 41.34 -33.41 9.01
C ALA A 213 41.12 -34.36 10.20
N MET A 214 40.25 -34.00 11.16
CA MET A 214 39.88 -34.84 12.30
C MET A 214 39.08 -36.06 11.85
N SER A 215 38.21 -35.94 10.85
CA SER A 215 37.48 -37.07 10.27
C SER A 215 38.44 -38.03 9.57
N LEU A 216 39.42 -37.52 8.82
CA LEU A 216 40.47 -38.34 8.20
C LEU A 216 41.39 -38.98 9.24
N PHE A 217 41.71 -38.26 10.32
CA PHE A 217 42.48 -38.80 11.45
C PHE A 217 41.68 -39.87 12.22
N CYS A 218 40.38 -39.68 12.41
CA CYS A 218 39.47 -40.67 12.99
C CYS A 218 39.34 -41.89 12.08
N LEU A 219 39.25 -41.72 10.76
CA LEU A 219 39.26 -42.84 9.82
C LEU A 219 40.59 -43.59 9.84
N TYR A 220 41.72 -42.87 9.94
CA TYR A 220 43.04 -43.46 10.13
C TYR A 220 43.19 -44.18 11.49
N ARG A 221 42.54 -43.68 12.54
CA ARG A 221 42.44 -44.36 13.85
C ARG A 221 41.48 -45.55 13.80
N MET A 222 40.40 -45.48 13.02
CA MET A 222 39.43 -46.57 12.84
C MET A 222 40.02 -47.72 12.02
N THR A 223 40.89 -47.47 11.05
CA THR A 223 41.62 -48.53 10.35
C THR A 223 42.66 -49.21 11.23
N THR A 224 43.23 -48.50 12.21
CA THR A 224 44.21 -49.06 13.17
C THR A 224 43.57 -49.75 14.39
N THR A 225 42.27 -49.54 14.65
CA THR A 225 41.55 -50.11 15.81
C THR A 225 40.65 -51.31 15.48
N LYS A 226 40.73 -51.87 14.27
CA LYS A 226 40.06 -53.14 13.89
C LYS A 226 40.54 -54.40 14.63
N HIS A 227 41.34 -54.26 15.69
CA HIS A 227 41.60 -55.31 16.67
C HIS A 227 41.07 -54.94 18.07
N LYS A 228 39.74 -54.82 18.22
CA LYS A 228 38.96 -55.31 19.39
C LYS A 228 37.47 -54.94 19.28
N LYS A 229 36.66 -55.96 18.92
CA LYS A 229 35.40 -56.44 19.54
C LYS A 229 34.46 -55.36 20.14
N SER A 230 33.30 -55.04 19.56
CA SER A 230 31.99 -55.74 19.59
C SER A 230 31.39 -55.91 21.00
N GLU A 231 30.29 -55.22 21.32
CA GLU A 231 28.95 -55.79 21.62
C GLU A 231 27.95 -54.79 22.29
N ASN A 232 26.75 -54.74 21.69
CA ASN A 232 25.37 -54.74 22.25
C ASN A 232 24.75 -53.56 23.05
N LEU A 233 23.44 -53.37 22.74
CA LEU A 233 22.24 -53.10 23.60
C LEU A 233 21.42 -51.87 23.12
N ILE A 234 20.22 -52.09 22.51
CA ILE A 234 18.83 -52.12 23.06
C ILE A 234 18.19 -50.72 23.24
N ASP A 235 17.10 -50.53 22.48
CA ASP A 235 15.77 -49.91 22.76
C ASP A 235 15.67 -48.71 23.73
N ASP A 236 15.01 -47.62 23.29
CA ASP A 236 13.94 -47.00 24.09
C ASP A 236 13.02 -46.06 23.27
N ASN A 237 11.72 -46.21 23.52
CA ASN A 237 10.63 -45.34 23.11
C ASN A 237 10.62 -44.07 23.97
N GLN A 238 10.28 -42.91 23.42
CA GLN A 238 9.75 -41.80 24.23
C GLN A 238 8.55 -41.13 23.55
N ASP A 239 7.38 -41.42 24.15
CA ASP A 239 6.15 -40.64 24.06
C ASP A 239 6.31 -39.27 24.75
N HIS A 240 5.73 -38.22 24.16
CA HIS A 240 5.52 -36.93 24.81
C HIS A 240 4.03 -36.75 25.17
N PRO A 241 3.69 -36.32 26.39
CA PRO A 241 2.29 -36.15 26.80
C PRO A 241 1.72 -34.81 26.30
N ALA A 242 0.56 -34.87 25.65
CA ALA A 242 -0.29 -33.72 25.38
C ALA A 242 -1.12 -33.39 26.63
N LEU A 243 -1.05 -32.14 27.11
CA LEU A 243 -1.96 -31.59 28.11
C LEU A 243 -3.28 -31.20 27.44
N PRO A 244 -4.46 -31.59 27.97
CA PRO A 244 -5.74 -31.15 27.45
C PRO A 244 -6.06 -29.74 27.95
N MET A 245 -6.19 -28.79 27.04
CA MET A 245 -6.72 -27.46 27.33
C MET A 245 -8.25 -27.53 27.23
N THR A 246 -8.93 -27.80 28.35
CA THR A 246 -10.40 -27.70 28.44
C THR A 246 -10.78 -26.22 28.47
N PHE A 247 -11.54 -25.77 27.47
CA PHE A 247 -12.03 -24.40 27.36
C PHE A 247 -13.46 -24.34 27.90
N ASP A 248 -13.63 -23.75 29.09
CA ASP A 248 -14.95 -23.54 29.69
C ASP A 248 -15.55 -22.24 29.16
N MET A 249 -16.77 -22.33 28.63
CA MET A 249 -17.48 -21.28 27.88
C MET A 249 -18.61 -20.65 28.70
N THR A 250 -18.54 -20.72 30.03
CA THR A 250 -19.67 -20.43 30.91
C THR A 250 -19.48 -19.24 31.85
N THR A 251 -18.95 -18.11 31.37
CA THR A 251 -19.14 -16.82 32.07
C THR A 251 -19.18 -15.66 31.09
N PHE A 252 -20.35 -15.40 30.51
CA PHE A 252 -20.65 -14.08 29.95
C PHE A 252 -21.97 -13.62 30.55
N GLU A 253 -21.88 -12.62 31.44
CA GLU A 253 -23.00 -12.00 32.12
C GLU A 253 -24.06 -11.53 31.11
N ASP A 254 -25.31 -11.89 31.39
CA ASP A 254 -26.49 -11.43 30.67
C ASP A 254 -26.66 -9.93 30.87
N VAL A 255 -26.25 -9.15 29.87
CA VAL A 255 -26.66 -7.75 29.77
C VAL A 255 -28.04 -7.71 29.12
N SER A 256 -29.01 -7.35 29.96
CA SER A 256 -30.44 -7.24 29.70
C SER A 256 -30.82 -6.73 28.31
N LEU A 257 -31.78 -7.44 27.69
CA LEU A 257 -32.49 -7.04 26.48
C LEU A 257 -33.13 -5.66 26.66
N TYR A 258 -32.70 -4.68 25.86
CA TYR A 258 -33.65 -3.69 25.35
C TYR A 258 -34.27 -4.28 24.08
N SER A 259 -35.52 -4.70 24.21
CA SER A 259 -36.38 -5.01 23.08
C SER A 259 -36.60 -3.73 22.28
N CYS A 260 -36.03 -3.64 21.07
CA CYS A 260 -36.61 -2.81 20.03
C CYS A 260 -37.32 -3.75 19.05
N THR A 261 -38.63 -3.58 19.00
CA THR A 261 -39.58 -4.40 18.27
C THR A 261 -39.38 -4.31 16.75
N GLN A 262 -39.64 -5.44 16.13
CA GLN A 262 -39.70 -5.75 14.72
C GLN A 262 -40.70 -4.87 13.93
N TYR A 263 -40.25 -3.76 13.33
CA TYR A 263 -40.84 -2.95 12.23
C TYR A 263 -39.71 -1.98 11.79
N ASP A 264 -39.25 -1.76 10.56
CA ASP A 264 -39.75 -1.90 9.20
C ASP A 264 -38.62 -2.43 8.31
N PHE A 265 -38.93 -3.39 7.44
CA PHE A 265 -38.12 -3.69 6.26
C PHE A 265 -38.50 -2.65 5.19
N MET A 266 -37.50 -2.05 4.52
CA MET A 266 -37.59 -0.97 3.53
C MET A 266 -37.91 0.43 4.08
N LYS A 267 -36.85 1.15 4.49
CA LYS A 267 -36.81 2.62 4.42
C LYS A 267 -35.57 3.05 3.64
N THR A 268 -35.79 3.92 2.65
CA THR A 268 -34.76 4.51 1.78
C THR A 268 -33.79 5.36 2.61
N ALA A 269 -32.52 5.53 2.21
CA ALA A 269 -31.53 6.36 2.91
C ALA A 269 -32.07 7.73 3.38
N ASP A 270 -32.93 8.39 2.60
CA ASP A 270 -33.52 9.69 2.94
C ASP A 270 -34.36 9.69 4.23
N GLU A 271 -35.04 8.58 4.55
CA GLU A 271 -35.81 8.46 5.81
C GLU A 271 -34.92 8.09 7.01
N LEU A 272 -33.79 7.41 6.78
CA LEU A 272 -32.81 7.10 7.82
C LEU A 272 -31.97 8.34 8.19
N LEU A 273 -31.68 9.19 7.20
CA LEU A 273 -30.99 10.47 7.35
C LEU A 273 -31.81 11.50 8.15
N SER A 274 -33.15 11.42 8.11
CA SER A 274 -34.06 12.29 8.84
C SER A 274 -34.46 11.74 10.23
N SER A 275 -34.04 10.53 10.57
CA SER A 275 -34.22 9.98 11.92
C SER A 275 -33.26 10.66 12.91
N ALA A 276 -33.78 11.09 14.06
CA ALA A 276 -33.13 11.91 15.08
C ALA A 276 -31.79 11.36 15.63
N THR A 277 -31.39 10.15 15.27
CA THR A 277 -30.12 9.52 15.66
C THR A 277 -28.88 10.07 14.94
N PHE A 278 -29.00 10.70 13.75
CA PHE A 278 -27.84 11.14 12.97
C PHE A 278 -27.50 12.63 13.08
N ALA A 279 -28.45 13.48 13.49
CA ALA A 279 -28.16 14.88 13.76
C ALA A 279 -27.10 15.03 14.86
N ASP A 280 -27.13 14.14 15.87
CA ASP A 280 -26.20 14.12 17.00
C ASP A 280 -24.83 13.48 16.68
N CYS A 281 -24.70 12.76 15.56
CA CYS A 281 -23.47 12.06 15.16
C CYS A 281 -22.77 12.73 13.97
N THR A 282 -23.22 13.91 13.55
CA THR A 282 -22.60 14.66 12.47
C THR A 282 -21.37 15.40 12.99
N ILE A 283 -20.23 15.17 12.35
CA ILE A 283 -18.96 15.82 12.70
C ILE A 283 -18.72 16.97 11.73
N ASP A 284 -18.33 18.14 12.26
CA ASP A 284 -17.94 19.29 11.44
C ASP A 284 -16.75 18.91 10.55
N PRO A 285 -16.87 19.06 9.21
CA PRO A 285 -15.78 18.78 8.27
C PRO A 285 -14.46 19.46 8.62
N ASN A 286 -14.49 20.68 9.16
CA ASN A 286 -13.28 21.44 9.49
C ASN A 286 -12.48 20.83 10.64
N ARG A 287 -13.09 19.90 11.39
CA ARG A 287 -12.43 19.18 12.47
C ARG A 287 -11.69 17.94 11.98
N VAL A 288 -11.92 17.50 10.75
CA VAL A 288 -11.31 16.28 10.22
C VAL A 288 -10.30 16.63 9.13
N THR A 289 -9.04 16.24 9.34
CA THR A 289 -7.99 16.34 8.32
C THR A 289 -7.72 14.94 7.77
N LEU A 290 -7.87 14.78 6.45
CA LEU A 290 -7.57 13.52 5.77
C LEU A 290 -6.07 13.45 5.45
N HIS A 291 -5.47 12.30 5.69
CA HIS A 291 -4.07 11.99 5.40
C HIS A 291 -4.00 10.95 4.28
N GLU A 292 -3.13 9.95 4.44
CA GLU A 292 -2.89 8.87 3.48
C GLU A 292 -4.07 7.89 3.35
N ILE A 293 -4.17 7.29 2.17
CA ILE A 293 -5.04 6.14 1.92
C ILE A 293 -4.39 4.90 2.55
N ILE A 294 -5.08 4.31 3.52
CA ILE A 294 -4.66 3.06 4.15
C ILE A 294 -5.05 1.88 3.26
N MET A 295 -6.26 1.89 2.72
CA MET A 295 -6.77 0.82 1.87
C MET A 295 -7.71 1.39 0.82
N GLU A 296 -7.52 0.97 -0.42
CA GLU A 296 -8.48 1.17 -1.49
C GLU A 296 -9.06 -0.18 -1.88
N GLY A 297 -10.39 -0.28 -1.83
CA GLY A 297 -11.15 -1.42 -2.29
C GLY A 297 -11.91 -1.09 -3.57
N LYS A 298 -12.56 -2.10 -4.14
CA LYS A 298 -13.34 -1.97 -5.39
C LYS A 298 -14.40 -0.85 -5.33
N PHE A 299 -15.00 -0.62 -4.16
CA PHE A 299 -16.15 0.26 -4.00
C PHE A 299 -15.91 1.43 -3.04
N GLY A 300 -14.77 1.46 -2.36
CA GLY A 300 -14.52 2.50 -1.36
C GLY A 300 -13.10 2.52 -0.87
N CYS A 301 -12.79 3.60 -0.16
CA CYS A 301 -11.46 3.94 0.30
C CYS A 301 -11.48 4.19 1.81
N LEU A 302 -10.43 3.76 2.49
CA LEU A 302 -10.19 3.97 3.91
C LEU A 302 -8.95 4.87 4.06
N PHE A 303 -9.17 6.05 4.62
CA PHE A 303 -8.16 7.05 4.93
C PHE A 303 -7.72 6.96 6.38
N HIS A 304 -6.45 7.28 6.63
CA HIS A 304 -6.02 7.77 7.92
C HIS A 304 -6.42 9.23 8.03
N CYS A 305 -7.01 9.63 9.15
CA CYS A 305 -7.45 10.99 9.39
C CYS A 305 -7.03 11.45 10.80
N SER A 306 -6.98 12.76 11.02
CA SER A 306 -6.89 13.33 12.36
C SER A 306 -8.13 14.15 12.67
N LEU A 307 -8.69 13.94 13.86
CA LEU A 307 -9.81 14.69 14.40
C LEU A 307 -9.28 15.73 15.40
N ASN A 308 -9.62 17.00 15.19
CA ASN A 308 -9.33 18.08 16.11
C ASN A 308 -10.39 18.08 17.22
N ASP A 309 -9.94 17.88 18.45
CA ASP A 309 -10.80 18.01 19.63
C ASP A 309 -11.02 19.49 19.95
N THR A 310 -12.29 19.88 20.05
CA THR A 310 -12.70 21.27 20.34
C THR A 310 -12.51 21.63 21.81
N LEU A 311 -12.35 20.65 22.71
CA LEU A 311 -12.24 20.88 24.15
C LEU A 311 -10.80 21.16 24.60
N THR A 312 -9.81 20.69 23.83
CA THR A 312 -8.39 20.88 24.11
C THR A 312 -7.67 21.15 22.80
N THR A 313 -7.37 22.43 22.56
CA THR A 313 -6.70 22.98 21.35
C THR A 313 -5.34 22.37 20.99
N MET A 314 -4.85 21.39 21.76
CA MET A 314 -3.52 20.76 21.63
C MET A 314 -3.55 19.24 21.41
N SER A 315 -4.72 18.58 21.31
CA SER A 315 -4.79 17.13 21.09
C SER A 315 -5.51 16.78 19.79
N THR A 316 -4.76 16.29 18.80
CA THR A 316 -5.31 15.66 17.59
C THR A 316 -5.46 14.15 17.84
N GLN A 317 -6.66 13.62 17.56
CA GLN A 317 -6.94 12.19 17.70
C GLN A 317 -6.84 11.51 16.32
N ASN A 318 -6.04 10.45 16.22
CA ASN A 318 -6.02 9.63 15.01
C ASN A 318 -7.33 8.84 14.88
N ILE A 319 -7.89 8.85 13.68
CA ILE A 319 -9.15 8.20 13.31
C ILE A 319 -9.02 7.58 11.90
N TYR A 320 -9.90 6.66 11.56
CA TYR A 320 -10.08 6.24 10.18
C TYR A 320 -11.28 6.93 9.55
N GLY A 321 -11.17 7.28 8.26
CA GLY A 321 -12.27 7.81 7.47
C GLY A 321 -12.59 6.88 6.30
N LYS A 322 -13.78 6.30 6.26
CA LYS A 322 -14.24 5.45 5.16
C LYS A 322 -15.17 6.23 4.24
N THR A 323 -14.91 6.22 2.94
CA THR A 323 -15.76 6.84 1.92
C THR A 323 -15.86 5.94 0.69
N MET A 324 -16.70 6.33 -0.27
CA MET A 324 -16.88 5.61 -1.53
C MET A 324 -15.95 6.17 -2.61
N ASN A 325 -15.62 5.34 -3.60
CA ASN A 325 -14.87 5.78 -4.78
C ASN A 325 -15.80 6.59 -5.69
N SER A 326 -15.23 7.43 -6.57
CA SER A 326 -15.99 8.26 -7.52
C SER A 326 -16.90 7.46 -8.48
N SER A 327 -16.58 6.19 -8.73
CA SER A 327 -17.35 5.27 -9.57
C SER A 327 -18.48 4.53 -8.83
N ALA A 328 -18.73 4.85 -7.56
CA ALA A 328 -19.72 4.15 -6.75
C ALA A 328 -21.17 4.47 -7.17
N THR A 329 -21.97 3.42 -7.30
CA THR A 329 -23.40 3.57 -7.61
C THR A 329 -24.17 4.11 -6.40
N PRO A 330 -25.31 4.80 -6.62
CA PRO A 330 -26.18 5.26 -5.52
C PRO A 330 -26.65 4.12 -4.60
N VAL A 331 -26.85 2.93 -5.15
CA VAL A 331 -27.22 1.73 -4.37
C VAL A 331 -26.11 1.37 -3.38
N GLN A 332 -24.85 1.39 -3.81
CA GLN A 332 -23.72 1.08 -2.94
C GLN A 332 -23.49 2.14 -1.86
N LEU A 333 -23.76 3.42 -2.18
CA LEU A 333 -23.77 4.48 -1.18
C LEU A 333 -24.85 4.22 -0.11
N ASN A 334 -26.06 3.88 -0.56
CA ASN A 334 -27.18 3.56 0.32
C ASN A 334 -26.85 2.35 1.22
N ASP A 335 -26.23 1.30 0.67
CA ASP A 335 -25.77 0.14 1.43
C ASP A 335 -24.70 0.53 2.47
N MET A 336 -23.72 1.38 2.10
CA MET A 336 -22.70 1.86 3.04
C MET A 336 -23.31 2.66 4.20
N LEU A 337 -24.26 3.54 3.91
CA LEU A 337 -24.96 4.34 4.92
C LEU A 337 -25.82 3.46 5.81
N HIS A 338 -26.58 2.53 5.23
CA HIS A 338 -27.38 1.57 5.97
C HIS A 338 -26.51 0.73 6.94
N ASP A 339 -25.38 0.21 6.46
CA ASP A 339 -24.42 -0.51 7.31
C ASP A 339 -23.89 0.40 8.42
N CYS A 340 -23.56 1.66 8.12
CA CYS A 340 -23.13 2.63 9.13
C CYS A 340 -24.18 2.78 10.24
N CYS A 341 -25.45 2.97 9.88
CA CYS A 341 -26.56 3.08 10.83
C CYS A 341 -26.67 1.83 11.71
N LEU A 342 -26.61 0.66 11.08
CA LEU A 342 -26.73 -0.61 11.77
C LEU A 342 -25.60 -0.79 12.78
N PHE A 343 -24.35 -0.55 12.37
CA PHE A 343 -23.18 -0.67 13.24
C PHE A 343 -23.08 0.44 14.30
N ALA A 344 -23.63 1.63 14.08
CA ALA A 344 -23.64 2.72 15.06
C ALA A 344 -24.42 2.36 16.34
N THR A 345 -25.46 1.53 16.21
CA THR A 345 -26.29 1.10 17.36
C THR A 345 -25.65 -0.01 18.19
N LEU A 346 -24.58 -0.63 17.69
CA LEU A 346 -23.92 -1.74 18.36
C LEU A 346 -22.93 -1.23 19.41
N LYS A 347 -22.80 -1.97 20.52
CA LYS A 347 -21.76 -1.72 21.54
C LYS A 347 -21.11 -3.03 21.94
N HIS A 348 -19.89 -3.27 21.45
CA HIS A 348 -19.12 -4.47 21.78
C HIS A 348 -17.62 -4.23 21.59
N SER A 349 -16.78 -4.73 22.50
CA SER A 349 -15.32 -4.50 22.47
C SER A 349 -14.59 -5.13 21.27
N ASN A 350 -15.26 -6.04 20.54
CA ASN A 350 -14.71 -6.69 19.35
C ASN A 350 -15.47 -6.33 18.06
N ILE A 351 -16.23 -5.24 18.09
CA ILE A 351 -16.87 -4.65 16.91
C ILE A 351 -16.37 -3.21 16.80
N ASN A 352 -15.89 -2.82 15.63
CA ASN A 352 -15.44 -1.45 15.41
C ASN A 352 -16.64 -0.59 14.99
N ASN A 353 -17.17 0.18 15.93
CA ASN A 353 -18.34 1.02 15.71
C ASN A 353 -17.96 2.36 15.06
N PRO A 354 -18.79 2.90 14.14
CA PRO A 354 -18.58 4.24 13.62
C PRO A 354 -18.76 5.28 14.74
N LEU A 355 -17.92 6.30 14.75
CA LEU A 355 -17.96 7.44 15.68
C LEU A 355 -18.89 8.55 15.19
N GLY A 356 -19.04 8.67 13.86
CA GLY A 356 -19.86 9.72 13.27
C GLY A 356 -19.72 9.78 11.76
N ILE A 357 -20.45 10.71 11.15
CA ILE A 357 -20.46 10.94 9.70
C ILE A 357 -20.12 12.40 9.41
N VAL A 358 -19.31 12.62 8.39
CA VAL A 358 -19.04 13.94 7.81
C VAL A 358 -19.71 13.97 6.42
N TYR A 359 -20.82 14.70 6.30
CA TYR A 359 -21.62 14.74 5.06
C TYR A 359 -21.03 15.62 3.96
N LYS A 360 -20.18 16.58 4.33
CA LYS A 360 -19.57 17.52 3.39
C LYS A 360 -18.06 17.40 3.52
N ASN A 361 -17.41 16.75 2.57
CA ASN A 361 -15.95 16.69 2.54
C ASN A 361 -15.49 17.17 1.16
N GLU A 362 -14.45 18.00 1.11
CA GLU A 362 -13.98 18.65 -0.12
C GLU A 362 -13.42 17.67 -1.15
N LEU A 363 -13.18 16.42 -0.74
CA LEU A 363 -12.49 15.37 -1.52
C LEU A 363 -13.42 14.31 -2.13
N SER A 364 -14.69 14.24 -1.72
CA SER A 364 -15.62 13.21 -2.19
C SER A 364 -17.05 13.74 -2.16
N PRO A 365 -17.87 13.50 -3.21
CA PRO A 365 -19.31 13.76 -3.15
C PRO A 365 -20.01 12.83 -2.16
N TYR A 366 -19.31 11.81 -1.66
CA TYR A 366 -19.82 10.84 -0.71
C TYR A 366 -19.43 11.19 0.74
N PRO A 367 -20.31 10.89 1.70
CA PRO A 367 -20.01 11.09 3.12
C PRO A 367 -18.78 10.30 3.55
N LEU A 368 -18.07 10.85 4.53
CA LEU A 368 -16.96 10.19 5.20
C LEU A 368 -17.43 9.64 6.55
N ILE A 369 -17.41 8.33 6.71
CA ILE A 369 -17.76 7.65 7.96
C ILE A 369 -16.50 7.52 8.81
N ILE A 370 -16.55 8.04 10.03
CA ILE A 370 -15.42 8.06 10.95
C ILE A 370 -15.42 6.83 11.84
N TYR A 371 -14.27 6.18 12.00
CA TYR A 371 -14.05 5.03 12.87
C TYR A 371 -12.86 5.25 13.81
N PRO A 372 -12.83 4.57 14.96
CA PRO A 372 -11.66 4.54 15.84
C PRO A 372 -10.42 4.01 15.12
N TYR A 373 -9.26 4.61 15.42
CA TYR A 373 -7.97 4.18 14.88
C TYR A 373 -7.39 2.99 15.66
N SER A 374 -6.75 2.06 14.93
CA SER A 374 -5.96 0.94 15.49
C SER A 374 -4.48 1.16 15.20
N ASN A 375 -3.65 1.15 16.24
CA ASN A 375 -2.20 1.34 16.11
C ASN A 375 -1.48 0.19 15.39
N LYS A 376 -2.08 -1.00 15.33
CA LYS A 376 -1.56 -2.16 14.60
C LYS A 376 -2.15 -2.30 13.20
N GLY A 377 -3.18 -1.50 12.88
CA GLY A 377 -3.85 -1.48 11.59
C GLY A 377 -4.53 -2.81 11.24
N ILE A 378 -4.74 -3.03 9.95
CA ILE A 378 -5.53 -4.17 9.46
C ILE A 378 -4.83 -5.51 9.74
N LEU A 379 -5.57 -6.45 10.32
CA LEU A 379 -5.08 -7.75 10.79
C LEU A 379 -4.37 -8.55 9.69
N LYS A 380 -4.88 -8.55 8.45
CA LYS A 380 -4.20 -9.20 7.31
C LYS A 380 -2.79 -8.66 7.11
N ARG A 381 -2.61 -7.33 7.14
CA ARG A 381 -1.29 -6.70 6.96
C ARG A 381 -0.39 -6.98 8.16
N PHE A 382 -0.94 -6.89 9.37
CA PHE A 382 -0.23 -7.22 10.61
C PHE A 382 0.34 -8.65 10.58
N ILE A 383 -0.45 -9.65 10.21
CA ILE A 383 0.00 -11.05 10.12
C ILE A 383 1.11 -11.21 9.06
N ILE A 384 0.93 -10.60 7.87
CA ILE A 384 1.92 -10.69 6.78
C ILE A 384 3.25 -10.03 7.19
N GLN A 385 3.20 -8.85 7.81
CA GLN A 385 4.40 -8.13 8.26
C GLN A 385 5.19 -8.92 9.32
N ASN A 386 4.50 -9.57 10.26
CA ASN A 386 5.13 -10.43 11.27
C ASN A 386 5.76 -11.70 10.67
N ARG A 387 5.36 -12.11 9.46
CA ARG A 387 6.00 -13.21 8.73
C ARG A 387 7.27 -12.79 7.98
N THR A 388 7.34 -11.54 7.49
CA THR A 388 8.39 -11.09 6.56
C THR A 388 9.50 -10.26 7.20
N SER A 389 9.27 -9.67 8.37
CA SER A 389 10.24 -8.78 9.03
C SER A 389 11.33 -9.56 9.76
N SER A 390 12.60 -9.34 9.42
CA SER A 390 13.77 -9.95 10.10
C SER A 390 14.08 -9.34 11.47
N ARG A 391 13.36 -8.28 11.86
CA ARG A 391 13.46 -7.60 13.15
C ARG A 391 12.05 -7.25 13.65
N GLN A 392 11.38 -8.17 14.30
CA GLN A 392 10.40 -8.01 15.40
C GLN A 392 9.63 -9.33 15.61
N GLN A 393 9.19 -9.58 16.86
CA GLN A 393 8.66 -10.83 17.41
C GLN A 393 7.77 -11.62 16.44
N LEU A 394 8.12 -12.88 16.15
CA LEU A 394 7.21 -13.80 15.47
C LEU A 394 5.98 -14.03 16.36
N LEU A 395 4.79 -13.92 15.77
CA LEU A 395 3.53 -14.23 16.46
C LEU A 395 3.53 -15.69 16.91
N SER A 396 3.24 -15.91 18.18
CA SER A 396 3.04 -17.24 18.75
C SER A 396 1.69 -17.82 18.33
N THR A 397 1.58 -19.15 18.35
CA THR A 397 0.29 -19.83 18.13
C THR A 397 -0.77 -19.36 19.12
N GLN A 398 -0.38 -19.07 20.36
CA GLN A 398 -1.30 -18.56 21.39
C GLN A 398 -1.88 -17.19 21.01
N GLU A 399 -1.08 -16.27 20.48
CA GLU A 399 -1.56 -14.97 20.02
C GLU A 399 -2.50 -15.10 18.81
N LEU A 400 -2.22 -16.02 17.88
CA LEU A 400 -3.11 -16.33 16.76
C LEU A 400 -4.46 -16.87 17.22
N VAL A 401 -4.46 -17.79 18.19
CA VAL A 401 -5.68 -18.30 18.81
C VAL A 401 -6.43 -17.18 19.53
N TYR A 402 -5.73 -16.29 20.23
CA TYR A 402 -6.34 -15.16 20.92
C TYR A 402 -7.05 -14.21 19.95
N MET A 403 -6.43 -13.90 18.80
CA MET A 403 -7.06 -13.12 17.73
C MET A 403 -8.32 -13.81 17.19
N ALA A 404 -8.29 -15.12 16.96
CA ALA A 404 -9.45 -15.89 16.51
C ALA A 404 -10.60 -15.86 17.53
N ILE A 405 -10.30 -15.96 18.83
CA ILE A 405 -11.29 -15.85 19.91
C ILE A 405 -11.98 -14.47 19.88
N HIS A 406 -11.20 -13.39 19.72
CA HIS A 406 -11.76 -12.04 19.64
C HIS A 406 -12.69 -11.86 18.44
N ILE A 407 -12.33 -12.39 17.28
CA ILE A 407 -13.21 -12.40 16.10
C ILE A 407 -14.49 -13.20 16.38
N ALA A 408 -14.38 -14.39 16.98
CA ALA A 408 -15.52 -15.24 17.30
C ALA A 408 -16.49 -14.56 18.28
N LYS A 409 -15.99 -13.86 19.30
CA LYS A 409 -16.82 -13.08 20.24
C LYS A 409 -17.63 -11.99 19.52
N GLY A 410 -16.98 -11.25 18.62
CA GLY A 410 -17.66 -10.24 17.80
C GLY A 410 -18.76 -10.85 16.92
N LEU A 411 -18.47 -11.95 16.21
CA LEU A 411 -19.45 -12.63 15.37
C LEU A 411 -20.63 -13.20 16.17
N TYR A 412 -20.36 -13.79 17.33
CA TYR A 412 -21.40 -14.28 18.22
C TYR A 412 -22.36 -13.15 18.66
N PHE A 413 -21.81 -12.00 19.02
CA PHE A 413 -22.59 -10.81 19.37
C PHE A 413 -23.49 -10.32 18.22
N LEU A 414 -22.99 -10.37 16.97
CA LEU A 414 -23.76 -10.02 15.77
C LEU A 414 -24.85 -11.06 15.47
N HIS A 415 -24.53 -12.34 15.57
CA HIS A 415 -25.47 -13.44 15.33
C HIS A 415 -26.62 -13.42 16.35
N LYS A 416 -26.33 -13.10 17.63
CA LYS A 416 -27.38 -12.89 18.65
C LYS A 416 -28.38 -11.78 18.28
N ARG A 417 -27.96 -10.82 17.44
CA ARG A 417 -28.81 -9.75 16.89
C ARG A 417 -29.34 -10.06 15.49
N LYS A 418 -29.22 -11.30 15.02
CA LYS A 418 -29.63 -11.74 13.68
C LYS A 418 -28.93 -10.99 12.55
N MET A 419 -27.74 -10.44 12.81
CA MET A 419 -26.91 -9.80 11.79
C MET A 419 -25.93 -10.80 11.20
N LEU A 420 -26.05 -11.08 9.90
CA LEU A 420 -25.13 -11.96 9.19
C LEU A 420 -24.05 -11.12 8.49
N MET A 421 -22.79 -11.32 8.85
CA MET A 421 -21.68 -10.75 8.09
C MET A 421 -21.44 -11.57 6.82
N LYS A 422 -21.65 -10.93 5.66
CA LYS A 422 -21.44 -11.57 4.34
C LYS A 422 -19.98 -11.63 3.92
N ASP A 423 -19.12 -10.78 4.48
CA ASP A 423 -17.71 -10.69 4.12
C ASP A 423 -16.78 -10.77 5.35
N ILE A 424 -16.64 -11.97 5.91
CA ILE A 424 -15.73 -12.22 7.03
C ILE A 424 -14.35 -12.59 6.48
N GLY A 425 -13.33 -11.84 6.89
CA GLY A 425 -11.94 -12.15 6.59
C GLY A 425 -10.99 -11.20 7.31
N THR A 426 -9.74 -11.61 7.48
CA THR A 426 -8.71 -10.84 8.22
C THR A 426 -8.41 -9.46 7.62
N ARG A 427 -8.83 -9.19 6.37
CA ARG A 427 -8.75 -7.86 5.75
C ARG A 427 -9.78 -6.85 6.29
N ASN A 428 -10.86 -7.36 6.90
CA ASN A 428 -11.95 -6.57 7.49
C ASN A 428 -11.85 -6.53 9.03
N CYS A 429 -10.72 -6.97 9.60
CA CYS A 429 -10.42 -6.90 11.03
C CYS A 429 -9.28 -5.89 11.27
N LEU A 430 -9.35 -5.16 12.38
CA LEU A 430 -8.40 -4.12 12.80
C LEU A 430 -7.65 -4.49 14.08
#